data_AF-A0A809PFH1-F1
#
_entry.id   AF-A0A809PFH1-F1
#
_cell.length_a   1.000
_cell.length_b   1.000
_cell.length_c   1.000
_cell.angle_alpha   90.00
_cell.angle_beta   90.00
_cell.angle_gamma   90.00
#
_symmetry.space_group_name_H-M   'P 1'
#
loop_
_entity.id
_entity.type
_entity.pdbx_description
1 polymer ?
#
loop_
_entity_poly.entity_id
_entity_poly.type
_entity_poly.pdbx_seq_one_letter_code
_entity_poly.pdbx_strand_id
1 'polypeptide(L)'
;MAQLTGQPQAPVFPRKKDEFFYKVVEASLQFERDASGKIQSLTLHQNGHASPAPRIGEAAPEAASNASRRTEISLPAEQLKQYIGSYTLAPGFKLIISEQSGQLFAQATGQGSNAIFAEAKDKFFLKVVDAQLSFQRQADGKISGLVLHQNGRNMPGPRDAD
;
A
#
# COMPACT_ATOMS: atom_id res chain seq x y z
N MET A 1 -8.22 -11.53 -15.38
CA MET A 1 -7.63 -10.25 -14.93
C MET A 1 -7.29 -10.40 -13.46
N ALA A 2 -6.25 -9.73 -12.96
CA ALA A 2 -5.89 -9.74 -11.54
C ALA A 2 -5.77 -8.29 -11.05
N GLN A 3 -6.14 -8.06 -9.80
CA GLN A 3 -5.94 -6.78 -9.13
C GLN A 3 -5.14 -7.06 -7.86
N LEU A 4 -3.95 -6.49 -7.79
CA LEU A 4 -3.16 -6.49 -6.57
C LEU A 4 -3.60 -5.31 -5.70
N THR A 5 -3.49 -5.48 -4.39
CA THR A 5 -3.88 -4.45 -3.44
C THR A 5 -3.13 -3.15 -3.72
N GLY A 6 -3.87 -2.06 -3.89
CA GLY A 6 -3.29 -0.75 -4.19
C GLY A 6 -2.82 -0.55 -5.64
N GLN A 7 -3.08 -1.49 -6.55
CA GLN A 7 -2.79 -1.38 -7.98
C GLN A 7 -4.07 -1.40 -8.83
N PRO A 8 -4.04 -0.78 -10.02
CA PRO A 8 -5.13 -0.94 -10.99
C PRO A 8 -5.24 -2.41 -11.42
N GLN A 9 -6.44 -2.84 -11.77
CA GLN A 9 -6.65 -4.17 -12.33
C GLN A 9 -5.89 -4.31 -13.66
N ALA A 10 -5.15 -5.41 -13.82
CA ALA A 10 -4.36 -5.69 -15.00
C ALA A 10 -4.66 -7.08 -15.58
N PRO A 11 -4.57 -7.26 -16.91
CA PRO A 11 -4.66 -8.59 -17.51
C PRO A 11 -3.44 -9.42 -17.12
N VAL A 12 -3.70 -10.66 -16.70
CA VAL A 12 -2.68 -11.68 -16.46
C VAL A 12 -2.80 -12.73 -17.55
N PHE A 13 -1.65 -13.22 -18.01
CA PHE A 13 -1.56 -14.18 -19.11
C PHE A 13 -0.97 -15.48 -18.56
N PRO A 14 -1.48 -16.64 -18.97
CA PRO A 14 -0.93 -17.92 -18.55
C PRO A 14 0.49 -18.07 -19.12
N ARG A 15 1.42 -18.51 -18.28
CA ARG A 15 2.77 -18.95 -18.71
C ARG A 15 2.86 -20.47 -18.75
N LYS A 16 2.41 -21.12 -17.68
CA LYS A 16 2.23 -22.58 -17.56
C LYS A 16 1.18 -22.89 -16.51
N LYS A 17 0.97 -24.18 -16.23
CA LYS A 17 0.03 -24.62 -15.17
C LYS A 17 0.35 -23.88 -13.86
N ASP A 18 -0.67 -23.23 -13.31
CA ASP A 18 -0.62 -22.47 -12.07
C ASP A 18 0.40 -21.30 -12.07
N GLU A 19 0.98 -20.92 -13.22
CA GLU A 19 1.85 -19.74 -13.36
C GLU A 19 1.29 -18.76 -14.39
N PHE A 20 1.15 -17.51 -13.98
CA PHE A 20 0.68 -16.40 -14.80
C PHE A 20 1.65 -15.23 -14.74
N PHE A 21 1.64 -14.35 -15.73
CA PHE A 21 2.50 -13.17 -15.76
C PHE A 21 1.75 -11.93 -16.26
N TYR A 22 2.26 -10.76 -15.91
CA TYR A 22 1.79 -9.48 -16.42
C TYR A 22 2.62 -9.06 -17.64
N LYS A 23 1.97 -8.51 -18.67
CA LYS A 23 2.68 -7.95 -19.84
C LYS A 23 3.11 -6.48 -19.66
N VAL A 24 2.51 -5.79 -18.68
CA VAL A 24 2.68 -4.35 -18.45
C VAL A 24 3.68 -4.04 -17.33
N VAL A 25 4.02 -5.03 -16.51
CA VAL A 25 4.98 -4.94 -15.40
C VAL A 25 5.75 -6.26 -15.30
N GLU A 26 7.02 -6.22 -14.88
CA GLU A 26 7.81 -7.43 -14.63
C GLU A 26 7.35 -8.10 -13.33
N ALA A 27 6.26 -8.85 -13.43
CA ALA A 27 5.71 -9.60 -12.32
C ALA A 27 5.07 -10.93 -12.77
N SER A 28 5.08 -11.91 -11.88
CA SER A 28 4.40 -13.19 -12.07
C SER A 28 3.62 -13.63 -10.83
N LEU A 29 2.61 -14.47 -11.06
CA LEU A 29 1.78 -15.10 -10.04
C LEU A 29 1.98 -16.60 -10.15
N GLN A 30 2.44 -17.23 -9.07
CA GLN A 30 2.50 -18.68 -8.95
C GLN A 30 1.43 -19.12 -7.96
N PHE A 31 0.43 -19.85 -8.42
CA PHE A 31 -0.59 -20.44 -7.54
C PHE A 31 -0.09 -21.76 -6.96
N GLU A 32 -0.50 -22.02 -5.73
CA GLU A 32 -0.21 -23.25 -5.00
C GLU A 32 -1.50 -23.92 -4.58
N ARG A 33 -1.52 -25.25 -4.72
CA ARG A 33 -2.68 -26.08 -4.41
C ARG A 33 -2.42 -26.90 -3.16
N ASP A 34 -3.46 -27.12 -2.37
CA ASP A 34 -3.44 -28.08 -1.27
C ASP A 34 -3.47 -29.53 -1.79
N ALA A 35 -3.37 -30.50 -0.87
CA ALA A 35 -3.38 -31.93 -1.16
C ALA A 35 -4.68 -32.43 -1.86
N SER A 36 -5.78 -31.67 -1.78
CA SER A 36 -7.04 -31.94 -2.46
C SER A 36 -7.12 -31.29 -3.86
N GLY A 37 -6.05 -30.60 -4.28
CA GLY A 37 -5.95 -29.94 -5.58
C GLY A 37 -6.65 -28.58 -5.66
N LYS A 38 -7.16 -28.04 -4.55
CA LYS A 38 -7.73 -26.68 -4.51
C LYS A 38 -6.60 -25.66 -4.33
N ILE A 39 -6.69 -24.52 -5.01
CA ILE A 39 -5.75 -23.41 -4.83
C ILE A 39 -5.90 -22.88 -3.40
N GLN A 40 -4.83 -22.91 -2.60
CA GLN A 40 -4.80 -22.45 -1.21
C GLN A 40 -4.02 -21.14 -1.02
N SER A 41 -3.13 -20.81 -1.95
CA SER A 41 -2.32 -19.59 -1.93
C SER A 41 -1.87 -19.22 -3.33
N LEU A 42 -1.37 -17.99 -3.47
CA LEU A 42 -0.54 -17.59 -4.59
C LEU A 42 0.69 -16.85 -4.07
N THR A 43 1.78 -16.90 -4.82
CA THR A 43 2.97 -16.08 -4.58
C THR A 43 3.10 -15.06 -5.71
N LEU A 44 3.14 -13.78 -5.35
CA LEU A 44 3.48 -12.69 -6.26
C LEU A 44 5.00 -12.54 -6.30
N HIS A 45 5.59 -12.67 -7.49
CA HIS A 45 6.97 -12.28 -7.74
C HIS A 45 7.00 -10.93 -8.45
N GLN A 46 7.57 -9.91 -7.82
CA GLN A 46 7.71 -8.58 -8.44
C GLN A 46 8.96 -7.87 -7.89
N ASN A 47 9.74 -7.24 -8.78
CA ASN A 47 10.97 -6.50 -8.42
C ASN A 47 11.94 -7.34 -7.55
N GLY A 48 12.08 -8.63 -7.83
CA GLY A 48 12.93 -9.55 -7.05
C GLY A 48 12.37 -9.99 -5.69
N HIS A 49 11.19 -9.49 -5.28
CA HIS A 49 10.53 -9.91 -4.05
C HIS A 49 9.47 -10.99 -4.33
N ALA A 50 9.38 -11.98 -3.45
CA ALA A 50 8.29 -12.95 -3.42
C ALA A 50 7.35 -12.63 -2.25
N SER A 51 6.07 -12.41 -2.52
CA SER A 51 5.04 -12.14 -1.53
C SER A 51 3.98 -13.24 -1.58
N PRO A 52 3.97 -14.17 -0.61
CA PRO A 52 2.92 -15.17 -0.51
C PRO A 52 1.62 -14.53 -0.02
N ALA A 53 0.52 -14.91 -0.64
CA ALA A 53 -0.84 -14.47 -0.34
C ALA A 53 -1.74 -15.71 -0.18
N PRO A 54 -2.18 -16.04 1.05
CA PRO A 54 -3.12 -17.12 1.26
C PRO A 54 -4.45 -16.80 0.58
N ARG A 55 -5.10 -17.83 0.04
CA ARG A 55 -6.43 -17.69 -0.54
C ARG A 55 -7.42 -17.46 0.59
N ILE A 56 -7.93 -16.24 0.67
CA ILE A 56 -9.06 -15.90 1.52
C ILE A 56 -10.32 -16.41 0.81
N GLY A 57 -11.20 -17.13 1.54
CA GLY A 57 -12.56 -17.41 1.06
C GLY A 57 -13.41 -16.12 0.99
N GLU A 58 -14.73 -16.21 1.00
CA GLU A 58 -15.65 -15.05 1.16
C GLU A 58 -15.45 -14.24 2.47
N ALA A 59 -14.37 -14.48 3.23
CA ALA A 59 -13.94 -13.63 4.31
C ALA A 59 -13.22 -12.40 3.73
N ALA A 60 -13.77 -11.21 3.99
CA ALA A 60 -13.20 -9.92 3.62
C ALA A 60 -11.69 -9.84 3.96
N PRO A 61 -10.88 -9.14 3.15
CA PRO A 61 -9.44 -9.06 3.37
C PRO A 61 -9.11 -8.55 4.78
N GLU A 62 -8.11 -9.14 5.43
CA GLU A 62 -7.65 -8.74 6.78
C GLU A 62 -7.35 -7.24 6.90
N ALA A 63 -6.95 -6.60 5.79
CA ALA A 63 -6.82 -5.15 5.68
C ALA A 63 -8.12 -4.38 5.99
N ALA A 64 -9.27 -4.86 5.52
CA ALA A 64 -10.57 -4.26 5.85
C ALA A 64 -10.94 -4.50 7.32
N SER A 65 -10.55 -5.64 7.89
CA SER A 65 -10.78 -5.97 9.31
C SER A 65 -9.96 -5.06 10.24
N ASN A 66 -8.67 -4.85 9.95
CA ASN A 66 -7.82 -3.95 10.73
C ASN A 66 -8.20 -2.48 10.55
N ALA A 67 -8.59 -2.07 9.34
CA ALA A 67 -9.11 -0.72 9.11
C ALA A 67 -10.41 -0.45 9.89
N SER A 68 -11.28 -1.46 10.06
CA SER A 68 -12.54 -1.33 10.80
C SER A 68 -12.37 -1.09 12.30
N ARG A 69 -11.18 -1.36 12.85
CA ARG A 69 -10.84 -1.05 14.25
C ARG A 69 -10.33 0.39 14.44
N ARG A 70 -10.01 1.11 13.36
CA ARG A 70 -9.50 2.48 13.42
C ARG A 70 -10.63 3.48 13.32
N THR A 71 -10.56 4.52 14.14
CA THR A 71 -11.51 5.64 14.09
C THR A 71 -10.96 6.69 13.13
N GLU A 72 -11.69 6.95 12.05
CA GLU A 72 -11.37 8.06 11.15
C GLU A 72 -11.78 9.39 11.78
N ILE A 73 -10.90 10.39 11.68
CA ILE A 73 -11.19 11.77 12.03
C ILE A 73 -11.08 12.66 10.79
N SER A 74 -11.86 13.74 10.78
CA SER A 74 -11.74 14.78 9.75
C SER A 74 -10.70 15.81 10.19
N LEU A 75 -9.70 16.05 9.34
CA LEU A 75 -8.77 17.17 9.50
C LEU A 75 -9.17 18.32 8.55
N PRO A 76 -8.99 19.59 8.95
CA PRO A 76 -9.17 20.73 8.06
C PRO A 76 -8.26 20.65 6.83
N ALA A 77 -8.74 21.12 5.67
CA ALA A 77 -7.98 21.10 4.42
C ALA A 77 -6.60 21.77 4.53
N GLU A 78 -6.50 22.86 5.31
CA GLU A 78 -5.23 23.54 5.56
C GLU A 78 -4.22 22.68 6.33
N GLN A 79 -4.69 21.78 7.19
CA GLN A 79 -3.83 20.81 7.87
C GLN A 79 -3.40 19.69 6.92
N LEU A 80 -4.30 19.22 6.06
CA LEU A 80 -4.01 18.18 5.08
C LEU A 80 -2.88 18.58 4.12
N LYS A 81 -2.86 19.86 3.71
CA LYS A 81 -1.80 20.40 2.82
C LYS A 81 -0.39 20.26 3.35
N GLN A 82 -0.20 20.19 4.67
CA GLN A 82 1.12 20.06 5.29
C GLN A 82 1.80 18.72 4.99
N TYR A 83 1.01 17.69 4.70
CA TYR A 83 1.47 16.33 4.45
C TYR A 83 1.76 16.04 2.98
N ILE A 84 1.36 16.93 2.07
CA ILE A 84 1.62 16.79 0.63
C ILE A 84 3.13 16.85 0.40
N GLY A 85 3.67 15.92 -0.37
CA GLY A 85 5.09 15.84 -0.69
C GLY A 85 5.55 14.45 -1.12
N SER A 86 6.83 14.33 -1.44
CA SER A 86 7.48 13.05 -1.71
C SER A 86 8.34 12.63 -0.51
N TYR A 87 8.36 11.33 -0.24
CA TYR A 87 9.08 10.73 0.87
C TYR A 87 9.86 9.53 0.37
N THR A 88 11.19 9.52 0.53
CA THR A 88 12.04 8.43 0.04
C THR A 88 12.28 7.42 1.16
N LEU A 89 11.76 6.19 1.03
CA LEU A 89 11.86 5.14 2.07
C LEU A 89 13.06 4.20 1.83
N ALA A 90 13.46 4.02 0.57
CA ALA A 90 14.64 3.27 0.16
C ALA A 90 15.08 3.72 -1.24
N PRO A 91 16.30 3.38 -1.69
CA PRO A 91 16.71 3.63 -3.07
C PRO A 91 15.70 3.05 -4.08
N GLY A 92 15.13 3.89 -4.93
CA GLY A 92 14.10 3.50 -5.90
C GLY A 92 12.68 3.31 -5.33
N PHE A 93 12.47 3.49 -4.03
CA PHE A 93 11.17 3.34 -3.39
C PHE A 93 10.77 4.61 -2.63
N LYS A 94 9.72 5.28 -3.13
CA LYS A 94 9.16 6.50 -2.53
C LYS A 94 7.65 6.40 -2.34
N LEU A 95 7.14 7.19 -1.42
CA LEU A 95 5.73 7.50 -1.27
C LEU A 95 5.48 8.94 -1.71
N ILE A 96 4.51 9.13 -2.58
CA ILE A 96 4.01 10.45 -2.99
C ILE A 96 2.68 10.66 -2.30
N ILE A 97 2.58 11.72 -1.50
CA ILE A 97 1.35 12.15 -0.84
C ILE A 97 0.77 13.33 -1.63
N SER A 98 -0.47 13.19 -2.06
CA SER A 98 -1.20 14.19 -2.85
C SER A 98 -2.58 14.44 -2.27
N GLU A 99 -3.17 15.58 -2.59
CA GLU A 99 -4.53 15.95 -2.17
C GLU A 99 -5.42 16.05 -3.41
N GLN A 100 -6.61 15.45 -3.33
CA GLN A 100 -7.64 15.58 -4.35
C GLN A 100 -9.00 15.72 -3.67
N SER A 101 -9.67 16.86 -3.90
CA SER A 101 -11.02 17.15 -3.41
C SER A 101 -11.19 17.03 -1.89
N GLY A 102 -10.20 17.47 -1.12
CA GLY A 102 -10.19 17.43 0.34
C GLY A 102 -9.77 16.08 0.94
N GLN A 103 -9.33 15.13 0.12
CA GLN A 103 -8.88 13.79 0.55
C GLN A 103 -7.40 13.62 0.22
N LEU A 104 -6.61 13.12 1.17
CA LEU A 104 -5.22 12.73 0.89
C LEU A 104 -5.17 11.35 0.26
N PHE A 105 -4.22 11.20 -0.66
CA PHE A 105 -3.88 9.95 -1.32
C PHE A 105 -2.39 9.67 -1.20
N ALA A 106 -2.04 8.41 -0.99
CA ALA A 106 -0.67 7.92 -1.00
C ALA A 106 -0.45 7.00 -2.20
N GLN A 107 0.64 7.25 -2.93
CA GLN A 107 1.08 6.45 -4.05
C GLN A 107 2.50 5.95 -3.81
N ALA A 108 2.67 4.62 -3.75
CA ALA A 108 3.99 3.99 -3.69
C ALA A 108 4.56 3.79 -5.11
N THR A 109 5.89 3.77 -5.25
CA THR A 109 6.54 3.48 -6.55
C THR A 109 5.99 2.19 -7.15
N GLY A 110 5.54 2.24 -8.42
CA GLY A 110 4.99 1.09 -9.13
C GLY A 110 3.61 0.63 -8.66
N GLN A 111 2.94 1.41 -7.82
CA GLN A 111 1.56 1.16 -7.37
C GLN A 111 0.62 2.28 -7.79
N GLY A 112 -0.68 1.99 -7.74
CA GLY A 112 -1.72 3.00 -7.88
C GLY A 112 -1.79 3.90 -6.63
N SER A 113 -2.52 4.99 -6.76
CA SER A 113 -2.76 5.91 -5.65
C SER A 113 -3.98 5.46 -4.85
N ASN A 114 -3.89 5.52 -3.51
CA ASN A 114 -4.94 5.06 -2.60
C ASN A 114 -5.23 6.12 -1.54
N ALA A 115 -6.51 6.29 -1.20
CA ALA A 115 -6.92 7.23 -0.16
C ALA A 115 -6.32 6.83 1.20
N ILE A 116 -5.81 7.83 1.93
CA ILE A 116 -5.32 7.71 3.30
C ILE A 116 -6.22 8.50 4.24
N PHE A 117 -6.56 7.92 5.38
CA PHE A 117 -7.53 8.47 6.33
C PHE A 117 -6.82 8.82 7.63
N ALA A 118 -7.10 9.99 8.20
CA ALA A 118 -6.50 10.38 9.46
C ALA A 118 -7.16 9.60 10.61
N GLU A 119 -6.36 9.02 11.48
CA GLU A 119 -6.84 8.48 12.77
C GLU A 119 -6.55 9.44 13.94
N ALA A 120 -5.51 10.26 13.78
CA ALA A 120 -5.14 11.34 14.69
C ALA A 120 -4.32 12.37 13.90
N LYS A 121 -3.96 13.48 14.55
CA LYS A 121 -2.96 14.39 13.98
C LYS A 121 -1.67 13.61 13.68
N ASP A 122 -1.16 13.77 12.46
CA ASP A 122 0.07 13.13 11.95
C ASP A 122 0.03 11.59 11.85
N LYS A 123 -1.12 10.96 12.07
CA LYS A 123 -1.29 9.50 11.93
C LYS A 123 -2.39 9.17 10.94
N PHE A 124 -2.04 8.40 9.93
CA PHE A 124 -2.94 8.03 8.85
C PHE A 124 -2.91 6.53 8.60
N PHE A 125 -3.98 6.01 8.01
CA PHE A 125 -4.09 4.61 7.64
C PHE A 125 -4.77 4.45 6.28
N LEU A 126 -4.59 3.28 5.67
CA LEU A 126 -5.29 2.88 4.46
C LEU A 126 -6.39 1.87 4.78
N LYS A 127 -7.49 1.93 4.03
CA LYS A 127 -8.60 0.95 4.14
C LYS A 127 -8.45 -0.23 3.17
N VAL A 128 -7.71 -0.02 2.09
CA VAL A 128 -7.52 -1.03 1.03
C VAL A 128 -6.36 -1.98 1.34
N VAL A 129 -5.38 -1.53 2.12
CA VAL A 129 -4.20 -2.30 2.53
C VAL A 129 -3.95 -2.04 4.02
N ASP A 130 -3.47 -3.04 4.75
CA ASP A 130 -3.11 -2.85 6.17
C ASP A 130 -1.78 -2.12 6.29
N ALA A 131 -1.83 -0.82 6.06
CA ALA A 131 -0.69 0.07 6.17
C ALA A 131 -1.07 1.33 6.95
N GLN A 132 -0.10 1.87 7.67
CA GLN A 132 -0.22 3.10 8.43
C GLN A 132 0.96 4.02 8.14
N LEU A 133 0.72 5.32 8.27
CA LEU A 133 1.71 6.36 8.08
C LEU A 133 1.77 7.21 9.35
N SER A 134 2.95 7.29 9.95
CA SER A 134 3.23 8.22 11.06
C SER A 134 4.11 9.34 10.53
N PHE A 135 3.56 10.55 10.38
CA PHE A 135 4.33 11.72 9.97
C PHE A 135 5.20 12.23 11.11
N GLN A 136 6.40 12.66 10.78
CA GLN A 136 7.37 13.21 11.70
C GLN A 136 7.50 14.71 11.46
N ARG A 137 7.59 15.47 12.56
CA ARG A 137 7.76 16.92 12.53
C ARG A 137 9.11 17.33 13.11
N GLN A 138 9.64 18.44 12.61
CA GLN A 138 10.75 19.16 13.22
C GLN A 138 10.26 20.06 14.37
N ALA A 139 11.19 20.66 15.10
CA ALA A 139 10.90 21.56 16.22
C ALA A 139 10.10 22.81 15.81
N ASP A 140 10.22 23.27 14.56
CA ASP A 140 9.45 24.39 14.00
C ASP A 140 8.04 23.97 13.54
N GLY A 141 7.68 22.70 13.73
CA GLY A 141 6.38 22.14 13.38
C GLY A 141 6.23 21.71 11.93
N LYS A 142 7.26 21.84 11.07
CA LYS A 142 7.19 21.35 9.67
C LYS A 142 7.34 19.84 9.60
N ILE A 143 6.71 19.21 8.60
CA ILE A 143 6.86 17.78 8.34
C ILE A 143 8.26 17.50 7.78
N SER A 144 9.08 16.73 8.51
CA SER A 144 10.42 16.28 8.08
C SER A 144 10.43 14.92 7.40
N GLY A 145 9.38 14.12 7.57
CA GLY A 145 9.36 12.76 7.06
C GLY A 145 8.12 12.00 7.48
N LEU A 146 8.12 10.70 7.20
CA LEU A 146 7.11 9.76 7.66
C LEU A 146 7.72 8.40 7.96
N VAL A 147 6.97 7.56 8.67
CA VAL A 147 7.25 6.14 8.83
C VAL A 147 6.07 5.36 8.24
N LEU A 148 6.34 4.49 7.27
CA LEU A 148 5.38 3.51 6.78
C LEU A 148 5.43 2.27 7.66
N HIS A 149 4.29 1.92 8.25
CA HIS A 149 4.06 0.70 9.00
C HIS A 149 3.26 -0.26 8.12
N GLN A 150 3.86 -1.37 7.70
CA GLN A 150 3.20 -2.35 6.83
C GLN A 150 3.84 -3.73 6.97
N ASN A 151 3.03 -4.78 7.03
CA ASN A 151 3.50 -6.18 7.18
C ASN A 151 4.46 -6.36 8.37
N GLY A 152 4.18 -5.69 9.50
CA GLY A 152 5.03 -5.70 10.69
C GLY A 152 6.38 -4.97 10.55
N ARG A 153 6.65 -4.33 9.40
CA ARG A 153 7.86 -3.54 9.16
C ARG A 153 7.58 -2.05 9.36
N ASN A 154 8.59 -1.35 9.88
CA ASN A 154 8.62 0.11 9.98
C ASN A 154 9.68 0.63 9.02
N MET A 155 9.27 1.43 8.04
CA MET A 155 10.13 1.99 7.00
C MET A 155 10.12 3.52 7.12
N PRO A 156 11.12 4.12 7.79
CA PRO A 156 11.25 5.57 7.84
C PRO A 156 11.63 6.13 6.46
N GLY A 157 11.09 7.27 6.11
CA GLY A 157 11.41 8.00 4.89
C GLY A 157 11.45 9.51 5.15
N PRO A 158 12.61 10.17 5.00
CA PRO A 158 12.66 11.64 5.02
C PRO A 158 11.79 12.22 3.90
N ARG A 159 11.26 13.40 4.15
CA ARG A 159 10.62 14.23 3.13
C ARG A 159 11.71 14.69 2.15
N ASP A 160 11.48 14.50 0.86
CA ASP A 160 12.36 15.01 -0.18
C ASP A 160 12.35 16.55 -0.14
N ALA A 161 13.48 17.17 -0.48
CA ALA A 161 13.52 18.61 -0.70
C ALA A 161 12.62 18.97 -1.90
N ASP A 162 11.88 20.07 -1.77
CA ASP A 162 11.09 20.65 -2.87
C ASP A 162 12.02 21.20 -3.98
#